data_AF-A0A538LFV9-F1
#
_entry.id   AF-A0A538LFV9-F1
#
_cell.length_a   1.000
_cell.length_b   1.000
_cell.length_c   1.000
_cell.angle_alpha   90.00
_cell.angle_beta   90.00
_cell.angle_gamma   90.00
#
_symmetry.space_group_name_H-M   'P 1'
#
loop_
_entity.id
_entity.type
_entity.pdbx_description
1 polymer ?
#
loop_
_entity_poly.entity_id
_entity_poly.type
_entity_poly.pdbx_seq_one_letter_code
_entity_poly.pdbx_strand_id
1 'polypeptide(L)'
;MDSTVTTTVSGVSAGSFGTVIIILGTLLVIAALLSLRWQRSAYQRIGRGAFSLDESDRTLPAGPPPGSPAARAEAEAEIRQMIEAKSARRVARGQAPLDIEAEVAALTRPAPSVDEGLRDEVRQLVIARNERRLARGQPPLDVEEEVDRQLRDLAT
;
A
#
# COMPACT_ATOMS: atom_id res chain seq x y z
N MET A 1 -88.95 2.01 -1.62
CA MET A 1 -88.62 2.82 -0.43
C MET A 1 -87.45 2.14 0.24
N ASP A 2 -86.21 2.61 0.22
CA ASP A 2 -85.60 3.79 -0.40
C ASP A 2 -84.14 3.47 -0.70
N SER A 3 -83.68 3.98 -1.84
CA SER A 3 -82.30 3.88 -2.31
C SER A 3 -81.50 5.05 -1.78
N THR A 4 -80.54 4.85 -0.88
CA THR A 4 -79.46 5.82 -0.60
C THR A 4 -78.28 5.14 0.10
N VAL A 5 -77.49 4.36 -0.64
CA VAL A 5 -76.09 4.14 -0.27
C VAL A 5 -75.23 5.03 -1.16
N THR A 6 -75.14 6.28 -0.73
CA THR A 6 -74.23 7.30 -1.23
C THR A 6 -72.81 6.78 -1.14
N THR A 7 -72.28 6.31 -2.26
CA THR A 7 -70.86 5.98 -2.41
C THR A 7 -70.12 7.29 -2.68
N THR A 8 -69.76 8.01 -1.62
CA THR A 8 -68.86 9.16 -1.71
C THR A 8 -67.43 8.60 -1.77
N VAL A 9 -66.93 8.32 -2.99
CA VAL A 9 -65.49 8.18 -3.20
C VAL A 9 -64.89 9.56 -2.93
N SER A 10 -64.22 9.70 -1.78
CA SER A 10 -63.52 10.92 -1.39
C SER A 10 -62.59 11.38 -2.52
N GLY A 11 -62.96 12.50 -3.14
CA GLY A 11 -62.17 13.16 -4.16
C GLY A 11 -60.84 13.65 -3.59
N VAL A 12 -59.79 12.87 -3.82
CA VAL A 12 -58.42 13.38 -3.71
C VAL A 12 -58.23 14.31 -4.91
N SER A 13 -58.28 15.63 -4.68
CA SER A 13 -57.93 16.60 -5.71
C SER A 13 -56.54 16.26 -6.28
N ALA A 14 -56.33 16.40 -7.59
CA ALA A 14 -55.04 16.12 -8.22
C ALA A 14 -53.87 16.86 -7.53
N GLY A 15 -54.14 18.01 -6.89
CA GLY A 15 -53.18 18.74 -6.07
C GLY A 15 -52.74 18.01 -4.80
N SER A 16 -53.63 17.27 -4.14
CA SER A 16 -53.32 16.49 -2.92
C SER A 16 -52.37 15.32 -3.23
N PHE A 17 -52.63 14.59 -4.31
CA PHE A 17 -51.77 13.49 -4.75
C PHE A 17 -50.39 13.99 -5.19
N GLY A 18 -50.35 15.09 -5.97
CA GLY A 18 -49.09 15.74 -6.33
C GLY A 18 -48.29 16.22 -5.13
N THR A 19 -48.96 16.78 -4.12
CA THR A 19 -48.31 17.23 -2.88
C THR A 19 -47.66 16.08 -2.12
N VAL A 20 -48.34 14.92 -2.01
CA VAL A 20 -47.78 13.74 -1.34
C VAL A 20 -46.52 13.24 -2.04
N ILE A 21 -46.51 13.20 -3.38
CA ILE A 21 -45.33 12.78 -4.15
C ILE A 21 -44.16 13.75 -3.93
N ILE A 22 -44.43 15.06 -3.93
CA ILE A 22 -43.38 16.06 -3.72
C ILE A 22 -42.78 15.94 -2.32
N ILE A 23 -43.62 15.78 -1.29
CA ILE A 23 -43.15 15.61 0.09
C ILE A 23 -42.32 14.33 0.21
N LEU A 24 -42.82 13.21 -0.31
CA LEU A 24 -42.10 11.93 -0.26
C LEU A 24 -40.77 12.00 -1.02
N GLY A 25 -40.77 12.58 -2.22
CA GLY A 25 -39.56 12.80 -3.01
C GLY A 25 -38.54 13.67 -2.27
N THR A 26 -39.00 14.75 -1.64
CA THR A 26 -38.14 15.64 -0.85
C THR A 26 -37.53 14.90 0.36
N LEU A 27 -38.32 14.10 1.07
CA LEU A 27 -37.83 13.29 2.19
C LEU A 27 -36.79 12.26 1.75
N LEU A 28 -36.99 11.61 0.60
CA LEU A 28 -36.01 10.66 0.04
C LEU A 28 -34.70 11.36 -0.35
N VAL A 29 -34.78 12.56 -0.94
CA VAL A 29 -33.58 13.36 -1.27
C VAL A 29 -32.82 13.75 0.01
N ILE A 30 -33.52 14.19 1.05
CA ILE A 30 -32.91 14.52 2.35
C ILE A 30 -32.24 13.28 2.97
N ALA A 31 -32.93 12.14 2.99
CA ALA A 31 -32.39 10.89 3.51
C ALA A 31 -31.14 10.44 2.73
N ALA A 32 -31.15 10.58 1.40
CA ALA A 32 -29.98 10.31 0.56
C ALA A 32 -28.80 11.22 0.94
N LEU A 33 -29.01 12.54 1.05
CA LEU A 33 -27.97 13.49 1.43
C LEU A 33 -27.37 13.20 2.82
N LEU A 34 -28.20 12.83 3.79
CA LEU A 34 -27.75 12.43 5.12
C LEU A 34 -26.94 11.13 5.10
N SER A 35 -27.38 10.14 4.31
CA SER A 35 -26.69 8.86 4.13
C SER A 35 -25.29 9.03 3.52
N LEU A 36 -25.15 9.88 2.50
CA LEU A 36 -23.84 10.22 1.91
C LEU A 36 -22.87 10.84 2.94
N ARG A 37 -23.40 11.59 3.92
CA ARG A 37 -22.59 12.22 4.96
C ARG A 37 -22.05 11.20 5.96
N TRP A 38 -22.81 10.16 6.29
CA TRP A 38 -22.38 9.08 7.20
C TRP A 38 -21.44 8.07 6.54
N GLN A 39 -21.58 7.81 5.24
CA GLN A 39 -20.77 6.82 4.52
C GLN A 39 -19.27 7.16 4.47
N ARG A 40 -18.90 8.44 4.64
CA ARG A 40 -17.48 8.86 4.75
C ARG A 40 -16.77 8.28 5.98
N SER A 41 -17.49 7.97 7.06
CA SER A 41 -16.91 7.35 8.28
C SER A 41 -16.68 5.84 8.11
N ALA A 42 -17.50 5.18 7.30
CA ALA A 42 -17.38 3.74 7.04
C ALA A 42 -16.10 3.39 6.26
N TYR A 43 -15.66 4.26 5.35
CA TYR A 43 -14.39 4.09 4.62
C TYR A 43 -13.18 4.06 5.57
N GLN A 44 -13.21 4.81 6.67
CA GLN A 44 -12.09 4.80 7.61
C GLN A 44 -11.95 3.49 8.40
N ARG A 45 -12.99 2.63 8.40
CA ARG A 45 -12.96 1.30 9.05
C ARG A 45 -12.48 0.19 8.11
N ILE A 46 -12.61 0.38 6.80
CA ILE A 46 -12.09 -0.57 5.80
C ILE A 46 -10.57 -0.33 5.70
N GLY A 47 -9.81 -1.07 6.52
CA GLY A 47 -8.35 -0.94 6.64
C GLY A 47 -7.85 -0.99 8.09
N ARG A 48 -8.73 -0.71 9.07
CA ARG A 48 -8.45 -0.91 10.51
C ARG A 48 -8.87 -2.32 10.93
N GLY A 49 -8.06 -3.30 10.56
CA GLY A 49 -8.16 -4.67 11.09
C GLY A 49 -7.27 -4.86 12.31
N ALA A 50 -7.28 -6.04 12.93
CA ALA A 50 -6.42 -6.40 14.07
C ALA A 50 -4.89 -6.27 13.80
N PHE A 51 -4.50 -5.93 12.58
CA PHE A 51 -3.13 -5.70 12.13
C PHE A 51 -2.84 -4.23 11.76
N SER A 52 -3.76 -3.29 11.99
CA SER A 52 -3.43 -1.88 11.80
C SER A 52 -2.51 -1.41 12.92
N LEU A 53 -1.26 -1.11 12.56
CA LEU A 53 -0.25 -0.43 13.40
C LEU A 53 -0.63 1.05 13.63
N ASP A 54 -1.90 1.33 13.93
CA ASP A 54 -2.32 2.64 14.40
C ASP A 54 -2.01 2.70 15.90
N GLU A 55 -0.97 3.48 16.24
CA GLU A 55 -0.64 4.24 17.47
C GLU A 55 -0.97 3.66 18.88
N SER A 56 -2.01 2.86 19.01
CA SER A 56 -2.50 2.17 20.21
C SER A 56 -1.58 1.07 20.75
N ASP A 57 -0.53 0.69 20.02
CA ASP A 57 0.46 -0.31 20.44
C ASP A 57 1.72 0.30 21.09
N ARG A 58 1.65 1.57 21.53
CA ARG A 58 2.70 2.23 22.33
C ARG A 58 2.97 1.56 23.70
N THR A 59 2.21 0.53 24.06
CA THR A 59 2.37 -0.24 25.30
C THR A 59 3.18 -1.52 25.14
N LEU A 60 3.54 -1.93 23.91
CA LEU A 60 4.49 -3.01 23.72
C LEU A 60 5.91 -2.51 24.01
N PRO A 61 6.76 -3.29 24.70
CA PRO A 61 8.17 -2.96 24.83
C PRO A 61 8.75 -2.79 23.43
N ALA A 62 9.41 -1.65 23.18
CA ALA A 62 10.07 -1.40 21.92
C ALA A 62 11.03 -2.56 21.63
N GLY A 63 10.85 -3.20 20.46
CA GLY A 63 11.76 -4.23 19.99
C GLY A 63 13.20 -3.70 19.92
N PRO A 64 14.20 -4.59 19.73
CA PRO A 64 15.59 -4.17 19.65
C PRO A 64 15.78 -3.08 18.59
N PRO A 65 16.69 -2.10 18.81
CA PRO A 65 16.89 -1.02 17.87
C PRO A 65 17.28 -1.55 16.48
N PRO A 66 16.77 -0.95 15.39
CA PRO A 66 17.10 -1.39 14.03
C PRO A 66 18.61 -1.46 13.80
N GLY A 67 19.07 -2.53 13.16
CA GLY A 67 20.49 -2.75 12.87
C GLY A 67 21.33 -3.19 14.07
N SER A 68 20.76 -3.29 15.28
CA SER A 68 21.47 -3.84 16.44
C SER A 68 21.77 -5.34 16.28
N PRO A 69 22.79 -5.87 16.97
CA PRO A 69 23.08 -7.32 16.96
C PRO A 69 21.87 -8.17 17.39
N ALA A 70 21.08 -7.68 18.35
CA ALA A 70 19.86 -8.35 18.79
C ALA A 70 18.78 -8.35 17.70
N ALA A 71 18.54 -7.22 17.03
CA ALA A 71 17.61 -7.16 15.90
C ALA A 71 18.03 -8.09 14.74
N ARG A 72 19.33 -8.21 14.48
CA ARG A 72 19.86 -9.11 13.44
C ARG A 72 19.69 -10.58 13.82
N ALA A 73 19.91 -10.93 15.08
CA ALA A 73 19.71 -12.29 15.57
C ALA A 73 18.23 -12.71 15.54
N GLU A 74 17.32 -11.79 15.90
CA GLU A 74 15.87 -12.02 15.77
C GLU A 74 15.47 -12.20 14.30
N ALA A 75 15.92 -11.33 13.40
CA ALA A 75 15.65 -11.44 11.97
C ALA A 75 16.17 -12.77 11.39
N GLU A 76 17.38 -13.21 11.77
CA GLU A 76 17.92 -14.50 11.33
C GLU A 76 17.06 -15.67 11.82
N ALA A 77 16.60 -15.63 13.07
CA ALA A 77 15.73 -16.67 13.63
C ALA A 77 14.37 -16.73 12.91
N GLU A 78 13.79 -15.58 12.57
CA GLU A 78 12.56 -15.50 11.77
C GLU A 78 12.74 -16.04 10.36
N ILE A 79 13.85 -15.69 9.70
CA ILE A 79 14.19 -16.21 8.37
C ILE A 79 14.34 -17.73 8.43
N ARG A 80 15.03 -18.28 9.45
CA ARG A 80 15.18 -19.73 9.64
C ARG A 80 13.83 -20.43 9.72
N GLN A 81 12.90 -19.93 10.55
CA GLN A 81 11.54 -20.49 10.67
C GLN A 81 10.78 -20.46 9.33
N MET A 82 10.92 -19.38 8.56
CA MET A 82 10.28 -19.26 7.26
C MET A 82 10.82 -20.26 6.24
N ILE A 83 12.15 -20.47 6.20
CA ILE A 83 12.80 -21.42 5.30
C ILE A 83 12.47 -22.86 5.70
N GLU A 84 12.40 -23.18 6.99
CA GLU A 84 11.95 -24.49 7.47
C GLU A 84 10.51 -24.78 7.02
N ALA A 85 9.59 -23.85 7.23
CA ALA A 85 8.21 -23.98 6.78
C ALA A 85 8.12 -24.14 5.26
N LYS A 86 8.94 -23.40 4.50
CA LYS A 86 9.05 -23.52 3.04
C LYS A 86 9.58 -24.90 2.63
N SER A 87 10.58 -25.41 3.32
CA SER A 87 11.16 -26.74 3.10
C SER A 87 10.14 -27.85 3.39
N ALA A 88 9.39 -27.75 4.49
CA ALA A 88 8.32 -28.69 4.81
C ALA A 88 7.24 -28.74 3.71
N ARG A 89 6.79 -27.57 3.21
CA ARG A 89 5.87 -27.48 2.06
C ARG A 89 6.47 -28.02 0.77
N ARG A 90 7.79 -27.97 0.62
CA ARG A 90 8.53 -28.50 -0.53
C ARG A 90 8.53 -30.04 -0.50
N VAL A 91 8.89 -30.62 0.64
CA VAL A 91 8.87 -32.07 0.88
C VAL A 91 7.46 -32.65 0.71
N ALA A 92 6.44 -31.97 1.24
CA ALA A 92 5.04 -32.39 1.07
C ALA A 92 4.59 -32.45 -0.40
N ARG A 93 5.26 -31.69 -1.29
CA ARG A 93 5.03 -31.71 -2.74
C ARG A 93 5.95 -32.69 -3.49
N GLY A 94 6.69 -33.54 -2.79
CA GLY A 94 7.63 -34.50 -3.36
C GLY A 94 8.92 -33.86 -3.91
N GLN A 95 9.21 -32.62 -3.54
CA GLN A 95 10.44 -31.93 -3.94
C GLN A 95 11.55 -32.12 -2.89
N ALA A 96 12.81 -32.02 -3.31
CA ALA A 96 13.96 -32.11 -2.40
C ALA A 96 13.91 -31.03 -1.30
N PRO A 97 14.34 -31.33 -0.06
CA PRO A 97 14.40 -30.36 1.03
C PRO A 97 15.40 -29.23 0.72
N LEU A 98 15.16 -28.05 1.29
CA LEU A 98 16.12 -26.93 1.25
C LEU A 98 17.20 -27.11 2.31
N ASP A 99 18.41 -26.66 2.00
CA ASP A 99 19.47 -26.47 3.00
C ASP A 99 19.19 -25.18 3.77
N ILE A 100 18.74 -25.33 5.01
CA ILE A 100 18.25 -24.21 5.82
C ILE A 100 19.38 -23.21 6.10
N GLU A 101 20.56 -23.68 6.50
CA GLU A 101 21.65 -22.80 6.91
C GLU A 101 22.28 -22.09 5.70
N ALA A 102 22.38 -22.77 4.55
CA ALA A 102 22.86 -22.13 3.33
C ALA A 102 21.91 -21.02 2.84
N GLU A 103 20.60 -21.25 2.91
CA GLU A 103 19.58 -20.26 2.51
C GLU A 103 19.50 -19.09 3.49
N VAL A 104 19.57 -19.36 4.80
CA VAL A 104 19.63 -18.31 5.83
C VAL A 104 20.88 -17.44 5.60
N ALA A 105 22.05 -18.04 5.42
CA ALA A 105 23.30 -17.32 5.17
C ALA A 105 23.27 -16.52 3.85
N ALA A 106 22.57 -17.01 2.83
CA ALA A 106 22.40 -16.28 1.57
C ALA A 106 21.52 -15.03 1.75
N LEU A 107 20.46 -15.13 2.56
CA LEU A 107 19.49 -14.04 2.78
C LEU A 107 19.95 -13.02 3.82
N THR A 108 20.77 -13.41 4.80
CA THR A 108 21.31 -12.51 5.82
C THR A 108 22.64 -11.88 5.44
N ARG A 109 23.22 -12.28 4.30
CA ARG A 109 24.42 -11.66 3.76
C ARG A 109 24.14 -10.17 3.56
N PRO A 110 25.04 -9.28 4.03
CA PRO A 110 24.95 -7.87 3.69
C PRO A 110 24.82 -7.72 2.18
N ALA A 111 23.81 -6.98 1.72
CA ALA A 111 23.78 -6.55 0.34
C ALA A 111 25.10 -5.84 0.03
N PRO A 112 25.63 -5.92 -1.22
CA PRO A 112 26.67 -4.99 -1.64
C PRO A 112 26.24 -3.58 -1.22
N SER A 113 27.19 -2.79 -0.69
CA SER A 113 26.89 -1.45 -0.17
C SER A 113 26.02 -0.72 -1.19
N VAL A 114 24.93 -0.10 -0.72
CA VAL A 114 24.01 0.68 -1.57
C VAL A 114 24.78 1.62 -2.48
N ASP A 115 25.92 2.13 -1.98
CA ASP A 115 26.87 2.96 -2.69
C ASP A 115 27.43 2.32 -3.97
N GLU A 116 27.69 1.02 -4.02
CA GLU A 116 28.25 0.37 -5.22
C GLU A 116 27.18 0.21 -6.31
N GLY A 117 25.96 -0.20 -5.93
CA GLY A 117 24.84 -0.25 -6.87
C GLY A 117 24.46 1.13 -7.40
N LEU A 118 24.43 2.13 -6.52
CA LEU A 118 24.20 3.52 -6.90
C LEU A 118 25.34 4.06 -7.78
N ARG A 119 26.59 3.69 -7.49
CA ARG A 119 27.75 4.05 -8.32
C ARG A 119 27.60 3.50 -9.75
N ASP A 120 27.17 2.26 -9.90
CA ASP A 120 26.91 1.66 -11.20
C ASP A 120 25.77 2.36 -11.95
N GLU A 121 24.67 2.69 -11.27
CA GLU A 121 23.56 3.45 -11.88
C GLU A 121 24.00 4.83 -12.37
N VAL A 122 24.76 5.56 -11.54
CA VAL A 122 25.32 6.87 -11.90
C VAL A 122 26.30 6.73 -13.06
N ARG A 123 27.15 5.69 -13.07
CA ARG A 123 28.07 5.42 -14.19
C ARG A 123 27.31 5.25 -15.51
N GLN A 124 26.23 4.48 -15.52
CA GLN A 124 25.39 4.30 -16.71
C GLN A 124 24.76 5.63 -17.18
N LEU A 125 24.30 6.45 -16.24
CA LEU A 125 23.76 7.77 -16.56
C LEU A 125 24.79 8.69 -17.23
N VAL A 126 26.03 8.65 -16.76
CA VAL A 126 27.15 9.44 -17.31
C VAL A 126 27.54 8.95 -18.70
N ILE A 127 27.61 7.63 -18.92
CA ILE A 127 27.89 7.04 -20.23
C ILE A 127 26.82 7.49 -21.24
N ALA A 128 25.53 7.34 -20.90
CA ALA A 128 24.43 7.78 -21.75
C ALA A 128 24.46 9.29 -22.03
N ARG A 129 24.91 10.09 -21.04
CA ARG A 129 25.11 11.54 -21.22
C ARG A 129 26.26 11.83 -22.20
N ASN A 130 27.35 11.08 -22.12
CA ASN A 130 28.50 11.21 -23.02
C ASN A 130 28.14 10.84 -24.46
N GLU A 131 27.36 9.79 -24.68
CA GLU A 131 26.82 9.46 -26.00
C GLU A 131 26.07 10.65 -26.63
N ARG A 132 25.21 11.31 -25.83
CA ARG A 132 24.49 12.53 -26.27
C ARG A 132 25.43 13.72 -26.48
N ARG A 133 26.52 13.86 -25.71
CA ARG A 133 27.53 14.92 -25.89
C ARG A 133 28.29 14.71 -27.20
N LEU A 134 28.73 13.49 -27.46
CA LEU A 134 29.42 13.12 -28.70
C LEU A 134 28.53 13.36 -29.92
N ALA A 135 27.25 12.99 -29.85
CA ALA A 135 26.28 13.27 -30.92
C ALA A 135 26.09 14.78 -31.19
N ARG A 136 26.35 15.64 -30.20
CA ARG A 136 26.31 17.10 -30.31
C ARG A 136 27.66 17.74 -30.62
N GLY A 137 28.70 16.95 -30.92
CA GLY A 137 30.05 17.44 -31.16
C GLY A 137 30.75 18.01 -29.92
N GLN A 138 30.27 17.67 -28.72
CA GLN A 138 30.88 18.09 -27.45
C GLN A 138 31.87 17.03 -26.96
N PRO A 139 32.94 17.44 -26.26
CA PRO A 139 33.86 16.48 -25.66
C PRO A 139 33.15 15.66 -24.56
N PRO A 140 33.45 14.35 -24.45
CA PRO A 140 32.93 13.51 -23.39
C PRO A 140 33.52 13.92 -22.03
N LEU A 141 32.75 13.69 -20.97
CA LEU A 141 33.20 13.85 -19.59
C LEU A 141 33.98 12.61 -19.16
N ASP A 142 34.91 12.76 -18.22
CA ASP A 142 35.51 11.62 -17.53
C ASP A 142 34.44 10.92 -16.70
N VAL A 143 34.29 9.61 -16.89
CA VAL A 143 33.19 8.85 -16.32
C VAL A 143 33.36 8.70 -14.81
N GLU A 144 34.55 8.36 -14.34
CA GLU A 144 34.77 8.08 -12.92
C GLU A 144 34.80 9.38 -12.11
N GLU A 145 35.41 10.44 -12.65
CA GLU A 145 35.38 11.77 -12.02
C GLU A 145 33.95 12.31 -11.86
N GLU A 146 33.12 12.11 -12.88
CA GLU A 146 31.73 12.54 -12.89
C GLU A 146 30.85 11.72 -11.93
N VAL A 147 31.12 10.42 -11.83
CA VAL A 147 30.46 9.55 -10.84
C VAL A 147 30.78 10.02 -9.42
N ASP A 148 32.06 10.27 -9.12
CA ASP A 148 32.48 10.76 -7.80
C ASP A 148 31.91 12.14 -7.48
N ARG A 149 31.73 12.99 -8.50
CA ARG A 149 31.06 14.29 -8.34
C ARG A 149 29.59 14.14 -7.98
N GLN A 150 28.83 13.34 -8.74
CA GLN A 150 27.40 13.16 -8.52
C GLN A 150 27.10 12.42 -7.21
N LEU A 151 27.93 11.45 -6.82
CA LEU A 151 27.79 10.78 -5.51
C LEU A 151 28.02 11.76 -4.35
N ARG A 152 28.98 12.69 -4.47
CA ARG A 152 29.18 13.75 -3.47
C ARG A 152 27.98 14.70 -3.40
N ASP A 153 27.45 15.11 -4.55
CA ASP A 153 26.29 16.00 -4.61
C ASP A 153 25.04 15.36 -3.98
N LEU A 154 24.83 14.04 -4.16
CA LEU A 154 23.70 13.30 -3.59
C LEU A 154 23.83 13.04 -2.08
N ALA A 155 25.05 13.06 -1.54
CA ALA A 155 25.31 12.85 -0.12
C ALA A 155 25.12 14.12 0.73
N THR A 156 24.77 15.25 0.12
CA THR A 156 24.63 16.58 0.75
C THR A 156 23.16 16.96 0.90
#